data_AF-A0A0H3CZZ3-F1
#
_entry.id   AF-A0A0H3CZZ3-F1
#
_cell.length_a   1.000
_cell.length_b   1.000
_cell.length_c   1.000
_cell.angle_alpha   90.00
_cell.angle_beta   90.00
_cell.angle_gamma   90.00
#
_symmetry.space_group_name_H-M   'P 1'
#
loop_
_entity.id
_entity.type
_entity.pdbx_description
1 polymer ?
#
loop_
_entity_poly.entity_id
_entity_poly.type
_entity_poly.pdbx_seq_one_letter_code
_entity_poly.pdbx_strand_id
1 'polypeptide(L)'
;MSGPTNAEKKGTVMSEPRSNVKTLGVKLPDALHAQFSLVAQLDQISLADAVLRAVEQYVATKRQEPDFAARAAAALEEIEREAAARRGAIEGLFGEAPDKPEAPKSTSRRKSATSESE
;
A
#
# COMPACT_ATOMS: atom_id res chain seq x y z
N MET A 1 -34.18 44.82 -15.18
CA MET A 1 -32.95 44.17 -15.68
C MET A 1 -31.83 44.41 -14.68
N SER A 2 -30.93 43.43 -14.51
CA SER A 2 -29.81 43.39 -13.54
C SER A 2 -30.27 42.84 -12.18
N GLY A 3 -30.11 41.56 -11.81
CA GLY A 3 -29.09 40.56 -12.11
C GLY A 3 -28.39 40.23 -10.77
N PRO A 4 -28.54 39.03 -10.17
CA PRO A 4 -27.94 38.74 -8.87
C PRO A 4 -26.42 38.58 -8.99
N THR A 5 -25.68 39.35 -8.19
CA THR A 5 -24.24 39.22 -7.99
C THR A 5 -23.92 37.93 -7.25
N ASN A 6 -23.58 36.89 -8.00
CA ASN A 6 -22.96 35.68 -7.47
C ASN A 6 -21.49 36.01 -7.12
N ALA A 7 -21.21 36.30 -5.86
CA ALA A 7 -19.85 36.44 -5.35
C ALA A 7 -19.30 35.06 -5.00
N GLU A 8 -18.21 34.73 -5.69
CA GLU A 8 -17.49 33.47 -5.64
C GLU A 8 -17.08 32.96 -4.26
N LYS A 9 -17.16 31.63 -4.15
CA LYS A 9 -16.36 30.72 -3.34
C LYS A 9 -15.14 31.34 -2.63
N LYS A 10 -15.14 31.19 -1.31
CA LYS A 10 -13.94 30.75 -0.58
C LYS A 10 -14.32 29.69 0.44
N GLY A 11 -14.59 28.49 -0.07
CA GLY A 11 -14.57 27.28 0.73
C GLY A 11 -13.15 27.07 1.22
N THR A 12 -12.81 27.68 2.36
CA THR A 12 -11.64 27.31 3.12
C THR A 12 -11.94 25.91 3.65
N VAL A 13 -11.52 24.90 2.91
CA VAL A 13 -11.41 23.55 3.45
C VAL A 13 -10.22 23.60 4.41
N MET A 14 -10.46 24.12 5.62
CA MET A 14 -9.60 23.84 6.76
C MET A 14 -9.66 22.32 6.93
N SER A 15 -8.73 21.59 6.30
CA SER A 15 -8.49 20.21 6.67
C SER A 15 -7.86 20.27 8.04
N GLU A 16 -8.71 20.19 9.07
CA GLU A 16 -8.26 19.90 10.42
C GLU A 16 -7.36 18.64 10.37
N PRO A 17 -6.23 18.62 11.09
CA PRO A 17 -5.40 17.43 11.15
C PRO A 17 -6.24 16.31 11.74
N ARG A 18 -6.72 15.40 10.88
CA ARG A 18 -7.31 14.14 11.31
C ARG A 18 -6.27 13.51 12.23
N SER A 19 -6.61 13.33 13.50
CA SER A 19 -5.73 12.70 14.47
C SER A 19 -5.17 11.42 13.84
N ASN A 20 -3.84 11.29 13.77
CA ASN A 20 -3.15 10.15 13.16
C ASN A 20 -3.28 8.85 13.99
N VAL A 21 -4.34 8.75 14.80
CA VAL A 21 -4.59 7.64 15.71
C VAL A 21 -5.67 6.78 15.10
N LYS A 22 -5.41 5.48 15.00
CA LYS A 22 -6.39 4.48 14.56
C LYS A 22 -6.80 3.64 15.76
N THR A 23 -8.10 3.46 15.95
CA THR A 23 -8.65 2.61 17.01
C THR A 23 -8.48 1.14 16.66
N LEU A 24 -8.07 0.33 17.64
CA LEU A 24 -8.00 -1.12 17.53
C LEU A 24 -9.22 -1.76 18.23
N GLY A 25 -10.18 -2.26 17.44
CA GLY A 25 -11.37 -2.95 17.95
C GLY A 25 -11.16 -4.47 17.99
N VAL A 26 -10.61 -4.99 19.09
CA VAL A 26 -10.32 -6.43 19.24
C VAL A 26 -11.12 -7.03 20.39
N LYS A 27 -11.72 -8.21 20.15
CA LYS A 27 -12.34 -9.03 21.18
C LYS A 27 -11.29 -9.98 21.76
N LEU A 28 -11.18 -10.02 23.08
CA LEU A 28 -10.30 -10.94 23.80
C LEU A 28 -11.12 -12.08 24.39
N PRO A 29 -10.60 -13.31 24.44
CA PRO A 29 -11.20 -14.37 25.25
C PRO A 29 -11.28 -13.95 26.72
N ASP A 30 -12.35 -14.34 27.42
CA ASP A 30 -12.61 -13.93 28.81
C ASP A 30 -11.43 -14.20 29.74
N ALA A 31 -10.82 -15.39 29.63
CA ALA A 31 -9.66 -15.77 30.42
C ALA A 31 -8.44 -14.84 30.18
N LEU A 32 -8.19 -14.46 28.92
CA LEU A 32 -7.09 -13.57 28.57
C LEU A 32 -7.37 -12.14 29.05
N HIS A 33 -8.61 -11.66 28.89
CA HIS A 33 -9.02 -10.35 29.40
C HIS A 33 -8.85 -10.25 30.92
N ALA A 34 -9.24 -11.30 31.66
CA ALA A 34 -9.10 -11.35 33.11
C ALA A 34 -7.62 -11.32 33.54
N GLN A 35 -6.77 -12.12 32.92
CA GLN A 35 -5.32 -12.11 33.17
C GLN A 35 -4.72 -10.74 32.88
N PHE A 36 -5.06 -10.16 31.73
CA PHE A 36 -4.55 -8.86 31.31
C PHE A 36 -5.00 -7.73 32.23
N SER A 37 -6.25 -7.75 32.68
CA SER A 37 -6.79 -6.79 33.65
C SER A 37 -6.07 -6.88 34.99
N LEU A 38 -5.80 -8.09 35.48
CA LEU A 38 -5.05 -8.29 36.72
C LEU A 38 -3.63 -7.72 36.61
N VAL A 39 -2.93 -7.99 35.51
CA VAL A 39 -1.57 -7.46 35.28
C VAL A 39 -1.58 -5.93 35.27
N ALA A 40 -2.51 -5.30 34.55
CA ALA A 40 -2.63 -3.84 34.52
C ALA A 40 -2.90 -3.24 35.91
N GLN A 41 -3.73 -3.90 36.73
CA GLN A 41 -3.99 -3.50 38.11
C GLN A 41 -2.74 -3.60 39.00
N LEU A 42 -1.97 -4.69 38.88
CA LEU A 42 -0.73 -4.88 39.63
C LEU A 42 0.34 -3.84 39.25
N ASP A 43 0.39 -3.47 37.97
CA ASP A 43 1.28 -2.42 37.44
C ASP A 43 0.76 -1.00 37.70
N GLN A 44 -0.43 -0.86 38.29
CA GLN A 44 -1.09 0.43 38.58
C GLN A 44 -1.28 1.32 37.35
N ILE A 45 -1.56 0.71 36.19
CA ILE A 45 -1.80 1.43 34.93
C ILE A 45 -3.23 1.18 34.41
N SER A 46 -3.69 2.05 33.52
CA SER A 46 -4.98 1.83 32.86
C SER A 46 -4.91 0.64 31.92
N LEU A 47 -6.05 -0.03 31.69
CA LEU A 47 -6.14 -1.12 30.73
C LEU A 47 -5.75 -0.66 29.32
N ALA A 48 -6.06 0.58 28.95
CA ALA A 48 -5.68 1.16 27.67
C ALA A 48 -4.16 1.32 27.53
N ASP A 49 -3.49 1.82 28.58
CA ASP A 49 -2.02 1.96 28.58
C ASP A 49 -1.33 0.60 28.54
N ALA A 50 -1.88 -0.39 29.23
CA ALA A 50 -1.40 -1.77 29.15
C ALA A 50 -1.50 -2.29 27.70
N VAL A 51 -2.61 -2.02 26.99
CA VAL A 51 -2.76 -2.46 25.59
C VAL A 51 -1.71 -1.78 24.70
N LEU A 52 -1.47 -0.49 24.88
CA LEU A 52 -0.44 0.23 24.12
C LEU A 52 0.94 -0.39 24.34
N ARG A 53 1.32 -0.64 25.60
CA ARG A 53 2.60 -1.31 25.93
C ARG A 53 2.69 -2.71 25.33
N ALA A 54 1.61 -3.49 25.38
CA ALA A 54 1.60 -4.84 24.81
C ALA A 54 1.82 -4.82 23.29
N VAL A 55 1.21 -3.85 22.58
CA VAL A 55 1.42 -3.66 21.14
C VAL A 55 2.86 -3.25 20.83
N GLU A 56 3.41 -2.29 21.57
CA GLU A 56 4.80 -1.85 21.41
C GLU A 56 5.78 -3.01 21.65
N GLN A 57 5.57 -3.77 22.72
CA GLN A 57 6.40 -4.91 23.07
C GLN A 57 6.31 -6.02 22.02
N TYR A 58 5.14 -6.30 21.47
CA TYR A 58 4.98 -7.28 20.39
C TYR A 58 5.79 -6.86 19.15
N VAL A 59 5.68 -5.59 18.74
CA VAL A 59 6.45 -5.06 17.60
C VAL A 59 7.95 -5.12 17.88
N ALA A 60 8.40 -4.68 19.06
CA ALA A 60 9.81 -4.73 19.43
C ALA A 60 10.37 -6.16 19.41
N THR A 61 9.59 -7.13 19.94
CA THR A 61 9.94 -8.55 19.93
C THR A 61 10.07 -9.08 18.50
N LYS A 62 9.10 -8.78 17.63
CA LYS A 62 9.13 -9.22 16.22
C LYS A 62 10.31 -8.63 15.46
N ARG A 63 10.68 -7.39 15.73
CA ARG A 63 11.85 -6.75 15.08
C ARG A 63 13.18 -7.40 15.43
N GLN A 64 13.27 -8.12 16.55
CA GLN A 64 14.47 -8.82 16.98
C GLN A 64 14.56 -10.25 16.41
N GLU A 65 13.49 -10.77 15.78
CA GLU A 65 13.55 -12.08 15.14
C GLU A 65 14.50 -12.04 13.93
N PRO A 66 15.42 -13.02 13.78
CA PRO A 66 16.43 -13.01 12.71
C PRO A 66 15.80 -12.98 11.30
N ASP A 67 14.65 -13.64 11.15
CA ASP A 67 13.94 -13.73 9.87
C ASP A 67 12.99 -12.55 9.60
N PHE A 68 12.85 -11.62 10.55
CA PHE A 68 11.93 -10.49 10.36
C PHE A 68 12.42 -9.54 9.27
N ALA A 69 13.74 -9.27 9.22
CA ALA A 69 14.32 -8.41 8.19
C ALA A 69 14.12 -9.00 6.78
N ALA A 70 14.32 -10.32 6.62
CA ALA A 70 14.10 -11.00 5.35
C ALA A 70 12.63 -10.97 4.92
N ARG A 71 11.69 -11.22 5.85
CA ARG A 71 10.24 -11.13 5.56
C ARG A 71 9.81 -9.70 5.24
N ALA A 72 10.36 -8.71 5.93
CA ALA A 72 10.07 -7.30 5.66
C ALA A 72 10.60 -6.86 4.29
N ALA A 73 11.80 -7.29 3.90
CA ALA A 73 12.37 -7.02 2.58
C ALA A 73 11.54 -7.66 1.46
N ALA A 74 11.13 -8.93 1.62
CA ALA A 74 10.26 -9.60 0.65
C ALA A 74 8.89 -8.89 0.52
N ALA A 75 8.33 -8.40 1.61
CA ALA A 75 7.09 -7.62 1.58
C ALA A 75 7.25 -6.28 0.85
N LEU A 76 8.40 -5.60 1.00
CA LEU A 76 8.71 -4.37 0.27
C LEU A 76 8.85 -4.62 -1.23
N GLU A 77 9.58 -5.66 -1.64
CA GLU A 77 9.75 -6.01 -3.04
C GLU A 77 8.40 -6.29 -3.73
N GLU A 78 7.49 -6.99 -3.06
CA GLU A 78 6.14 -7.24 -3.56
C GLU A 78 5.35 -5.94 -3.77
N ILE A 79 5.39 -5.03 -2.78
CA ILE A 79 4.73 -3.72 -2.86
C ILE A 79 5.30 -2.91 -4.03
N GLU A 80 6.62 -2.90 -4.21
CA GLU A 80 7.27 -2.18 -5.29
C GLU A 80 6.92 -2.75 -6.66
N ARG A 81 6.89 -4.08 -6.80
CA ARG A 81 6.45 -4.75 -8.03
C ARG A 81 5.01 -4.41 -8.37
N GLU A 82 4.11 -4.47 -7.39
CA GLU A 82 2.70 -4.13 -7.58
C GLU A 82 2.53 -2.65 -7.94
N ALA A 83 3.25 -1.75 -7.26
CA ALA A 83 3.24 -0.33 -7.55
C ALA A 83 3.81 -0.01 -8.93
N ALA A 84 4.86 -0.71 -9.37
CA ALA A 84 5.43 -0.57 -10.71
C ALA A 84 4.44 -1.05 -11.79
N ALA A 85 3.79 -2.19 -11.59
CA ALA A 85 2.78 -2.71 -12.51
C ALA A 85 1.57 -1.76 -12.62
N ARG A 86 1.09 -1.24 -11.47
CA ARG A 86 0.01 -0.25 -11.43
C ARG A 86 0.41 1.06 -12.14
N ARG A 87 1.63 1.55 -11.93
CA ARG A 87 2.17 2.75 -12.62
C ARG A 87 2.26 2.55 -14.12
N GLY A 88 2.88 1.46 -14.59
CA GLY A 88 3.01 1.18 -16.02
C GLY A 88 1.66 1.02 -16.73
N ALA A 89 0.66 0.46 -16.05
CA ALA A 89 -0.71 0.41 -16.59
C ALA A 89 -1.33 1.80 -16.77
N ILE A 90 -1.10 2.70 -15.80
CA ILE A 90 -1.59 4.08 -15.86
C ILE A 90 -0.85 4.87 -16.96
N GLU A 91 0.48 4.77 -17.04
CA GLU A 91 1.29 5.40 -18.10
C GLU A 91 0.87 4.93 -19.50
N GLY A 92 0.55 3.64 -19.64
CA GLY A 92 -0.01 3.06 -20.86
C GLY A 92 -1.37 3.66 -21.26
N LEU A 93 -2.19 4.13 -20.31
CA LEU A 93 -3.43 4.85 -20.60
C LEU A 93 -3.17 6.27 -21.13
N PHE A 94 -2.08 6.90 -20.69
CA PHE A 94 -1.69 8.25 -21.12
C PHE A 94 -0.81 8.26 -22.38
N GLY A 95 -0.50 7.09 -22.95
CA GLY A 95 0.22 6.96 -24.21
C GLY A 95 1.74 7.21 -24.14
N GLU A 96 2.28 7.34 -22.93
CA GLU A 96 3.72 7.48 -22.70
C GLU A 96 4.33 6.09 -22.57
N ALA A 97 4.47 5.40 -23.71
CA ALA A 97 5.18 4.13 -23.74
C ALA A 97 6.65 4.37 -23.38
N PRO A 98 7.24 3.69 -22.38
CA PRO A 98 8.69 3.62 -22.30
C PRO A 98 9.16 2.94 -23.58
N ASP A 99 9.93 3.68 -24.36
CA ASP A 99 10.53 3.25 -25.61
C ASP A 99 11.24 1.91 -25.38
N LYS A 100 10.57 0.83 -25.80
CA LYS A 100 11.10 -0.52 -25.74
C LYS A 100 12.20 -0.58 -26.80
N PRO A 101 13.45 -0.97 -26.48
CA PRO A 101 14.46 -1.10 -27.51
C PRO A 101 13.99 -2.11 -28.55
N GLU A 102 13.77 -1.62 -29.77
CA GLU A 102 13.40 -2.43 -30.93
C GLU A 102 14.47 -3.51 -31.13
N ALA A 103 14.09 -4.78 -30.93
CA ALA A 103 14.82 -5.89 -31.53
C ALA A 103 14.55 -5.88 -33.06
N PRO A 104 15.58 -6.07 -33.90
CA PRO A 104 15.44 -5.84 -35.34
C PRO A 104 14.51 -6.87 -35.98
N LYS A 105 13.57 -6.36 -36.79
CA LYS A 105 12.61 -7.13 -37.58
C LYS A 105 13.35 -7.98 -38.63
N SER A 106 13.41 -9.29 -38.42
CA SER A 106 13.85 -10.23 -39.47
C SER A 106 12.78 -10.26 -40.58
N THR A 107 13.07 -9.60 -41.70
CA THR A 107 12.25 -9.65 -42.91
C THR A 107 12.47 -10.97 -43.64
N SER A 108 11.72 -12.01 -43.27
CA SER A 108 11.62 -13.24 -44.08
C SER A 108 10.80 -12.92 -45.34
N ARG A 109 11.50 -12.52 -46.39
CA ARG A 109 10.96 -12.23 -47.71
C ARG A 109 10.67 -13.56 -48.41
N ARG A 110 9.38 -13.86 -48.60
CA ARG A 110 8.87 -14.92 -49.47
C ARG A 110 9.62 -14.94 -50.80
N LYS A 111 10.30 -16.04 -51.10
CA LYS A 111 10.71 -16.38 -52.47
C LYS A 111 9.71 -17.39 -53.03
N SER A 112 8.61 -16.88 -53.56
CA SER A 112 7.79 -17.55 -54.55
C SER A 112 8.43 -17.33 -55.91
N ALA A 113 8.99 -18.37 -56.50
CA ALA A 113 9.30 -18.43 -57.92
C ALA A 113 8.87 -19.79 -58.44
N THR A 114 7.66 -19.78 -59.01
CA THR A 114 7.20 -20.52 -60.19
C THR A 114 8.28 -21.34 -60.89
N SER A 115 8.04 -22.65 -61.03
CA SER A 115 8.56 -23.45 -62.13
C SER A 115 7.35 -24.04 -62.85
N GLU A 116 7.10 -23.53 -64.05
CA GLU A 116 6.13 -24.00 -65.02
C GLU A 116 6.93 -24.60 -66.20
N SER A 117 6.53 -25.79 -66.65
CA SER A 117 6.78 -26.44 -67.95
C SER A 117 8.20 -26.91 -68.32
N GLU A 118 8.39 -28.23 -68.48
CA GLU A 118 8.29 -28.94 -69.78
C GLU A 118 8.07 -30.45 -69.56
#